data_AF-A0A8T6RT46-F1
#
_entry.id   AF-A0A8T6RT46-F1
#
_cell.length_a   1.000
_cell.length_b   1.000
_cell.length_c   1.000
_cell.angle_alpha   90.00
_cell.angle_beta   90.00
_cell.angle_gamma   90.00
#
_symmetry.space_group_name_H-M   'P 1'
#
loop_
_entity.id
_entity.type
_entity.pdbx_description
1 polymer ?
#
loop_
_entity_poly.entity_id
_entity_poly.type
_entity_poly.pdbx_seq_one_letter_code
_entity_poly.pdbx_strand_id
1 'polypeptide(L)'
;MSLQKKSLDIIKTYLKRLGIVEIIEKSDLNMIDVPLKIEISPNQFLELTNRIVTTNEGWILIKCLLMYNQDIPEGSNVIQLLWGKLLQGNFDYPEITYSLDEEFNVFVETDMPADTTFENFQSEYLSLKHGALNYFNKIIPSIDAEFKKVNTFERIQHLYLFTITSGILIYDQRFKRTEDIEPNLVSGGLTSLSYIIQEITKKETKIKIIEQENITILLEHGKYITAALVTEENFHALRKKLKILIDKVEAKYQNNLKEFDGNTVPFENLILLTEKLFGKIVF
;
A
#
# COMPACT_ATOMS: atom_id res chain seq x y z
N MET A 1 10.65 -29.59 30.38
CA MET A 1 9.83 -28.82 29.41
C MET A 1 10.40 -27.41 29.37
N SER A 2 10.67 -26.82 28.20
CA SER A 2 11.21 -25.45 28.13
C SER A 2 10.23 -24.45 28.74
N LEU A 3 10.74 -23.36 29.31
CA LEU A 3 9.92 -22.31 29.92
C LEU A 3 8.87 -21.80 28.93
N GLN A 4 9.27 -21.56 27.67
CA GLN A 4 8.40 -21.17 26.56
C GLN A 4 7.22 -22.13 26.35
N LYS A 5 7.48 -23.43 26.29
CA LYS A 5 6.42 -24.42 26.07
C LYS A 5 5.40 -24.42 27.22
N LYS A 6 5.88 -24.26 28.45
CA LYS A 6 5.01 -24.12 29.64
C LYS A 6 4.16 -22.86 29.57
N SER A 7 4.74 -21.72 29.20
CA SER A 7 4.01 -20.47 29.02
C SER A 7 2.95 -20.58 27.92
N LEU A 8 3.30 -21.23 26.81
CA LEU A 8 2.38 -21.44 25.69
C LEU A 8 1.16 -22.28 26.11
N ASP A 9 1.35 -23.34 26.88
CA ASP A 9 0.26 -24.19 27.37
C ASP A 9 -0.67 -23.42 28.34
N ILE A 10 -0.11 -22.53 29.16
CA ILE A 10 -0.86 -21.63 30.04
C ILE A 10 -1.70 -20.64 29.21
N ILE A 11 -1.08 -20.00 28.21
CA ILE A 11 -1.77 -19.06 27.30
C ILE A 11 -2.94 -19.75 26.60
N LYS A 12 -2.76 -20.97 26.07
CA LYS A 12 -3.86 -21.74 25.45
C LYS A 12 -5.02 -21.96 26.42
N THR A 13 -4.70 -22.24 27.69
CA THR A 13 -5.71 -22.38 28.74
C THR A 13 -6.45 -21.06 28.98
N TYR A 14 -5.74 -19.93 28.97
CA TYR A 14 -6.32 -18.60 29.13
C TYR A 14 -7.19 -18.20 27.93
N LEU A 15 -6.72 -18.40 26.70
CA LEU A 15 -7.50 -18.18 25.48
C LEU A 15 -8.81 -18.99 25.49
N LYS A 16 -8.73 -20.27 25.88
CA LYS A 16 -9.93 -21.11 26.02
C LYS A 16 -10.90 -20.58 27.08
N ARG A 17 -10.40 -20.06 28.21
CA ARG A 17 -11.24 -19.40 29.24
C ARG A 17 -11.90 -18.12 28.73
N LEU A 18 -11.27 -17.41 27.79
CA LEU A 18 -11.85 -16.26 27.08
C LEU A 18 -12.88 -16.68 26.00
N GLY A 19 -13.13 -17.98 25.80
CA GLY A 19 -14.00 -18.49 24.75
C GLY A 19 -13.35 -18.53 23.37
N ILE A 20 -12.04 -18.29 23.28
CA ILE A 20 -11.29 -18.35 22.03
C ILE A 20 -10.86 -19.79 21.79
N VAL A 21 -11.48 -20.41 20.80
CA VAL A 21 -11.26 -21.83 20.45
C VAL A 21 -10.44 -22.01 19.18
N GLU A 22 -10.47 -21.02 18.29
CA GLU A 22 -9.69 -21.02 17.05
C GLU A 22 -8.30 -20.43 17.33
N ILE A 23 -7.30 -21.31 17.32
CA ILE A 23 -5.90 -20.94 17.44
C ILE A 23 -5.09 -21.66 16.36
N ILE A 24 -4.11 -20.97 15.78
CA ILE A 24 -3.20 -21.54 14.78
C ILE A 24 -1.83 -21.62 15.41
N GLU A 25 -1.43 -22.83 15.79
CA GLU A 25 -0.11 -23.08 16.37
C GLU A 25 0.97 -23.11 15.29
N LYS A 26 2.05 -22.36 15.52
CA LYS A 26 3.29 -22.49 14.74
C LYS A 26 4.35 -23.11 15.64
N SER A 27 4.32 -24.44 15.70
CA SER A 27 5.13 -25.28 16.59
C SER A 27 6.62 -24.96 16.55
N ASP A 28 7.11 -24.56 15.38
CA ASP A 28 8.54 -24.34 15.14
C ASP A 28 9.03 -22.99 15.70
N LEU A 29 8.10 -22.11 16.09
CA LEU A 29 8.38 -20.71 16.46
C LEU A 29 7.91 -20.34 17.87
N ASN A 30 7.42 -21.29 18.68
CA ASN A 30 6.80 -21.02 19.99
C ASN A 30 5.76 -19.89 19.94
N MET A 31 4.92 -19.94 18.90
CA MET A 31 4.04 -18.86 18.52
C MET A 31 2.63 -19.38 18.24
N ILE A 32 1.63 -18.57 18.57
CA ILE A 32 0.23 -18.81 18.27
C ILE A 32 -0.31 -17.59 17.53
N ASP A 33 -0.95 -17.82 16.38
CA ASP A 33 -1.79 -16.82 15.73
C ASP A 33 -3.25 -17.04 16.19
N VAL A 34 -3.89 -15.97 16.65
CA VAL A 34 -5.27 -15.96 17.17
C VAL A 34 -6.10 -14.98 16.33
N PRO A 35 -7.13 -15.45 15.61
CA PRO A 35 -8.03 -14.56 14.89
C PRO A 35 -8.72 -13.56 15.83
N LEU A 36 -8.74 -12.29 15.44
CA LEU A 36 -9.39 -11.21 16.16
C LEU A 36 -10.41 -10.56 15.23
N LYS A 37 -11.70 -10.68 15.56
CA LYS A 37 -12.76 -9.97 14.87
C LYS A 37 -13.18 -8.75 15.67
N ILE A 38 -13.06 -7.56 15.08
CA ILE A 38 -13.50 -6.29 15.68
C ILE A 38 -14.62 -5.68 14.86
N GLU A 39 -15.64 -5.15 15.53
CA GLU A 39 -16.69 -4.35 14.90
C GLU A 39 -16.26 -2.89 14.92
N ILE A 40 -16.04 -2.31 13.75
CA ILE A 40 -15.58 -0.92 13.59
C ILE A 40 -16.75 0.04 13.36
N SER A 41 -17.85 -0.44 12.80
CA SER A 41 -19.12 0.27 12.67
C SER A 41 -20.28 -0.74 12.63
N PRO A 42 -21.55 -0.33 12.81
CA PRO A 42 -22.67 -1.27 12.82
C PRO A 42 -22.68 -2.17 11.58
N ASN A 43 -22.55 -3.48 11.78
CA ASN A 43 -22.45 -4.51 10.74
C ASN A 43 -21.16 -4.49 9.88
N GLN A 44 -20.14 -3.72 10.26
CA GLN A 44 -18.84 -3.72 9.59
C GLN A 44 -17.78 -4.31 10.52
N PHE A 45 -17.20 -5.43 10.08
CA PHE A 45 -16.19 -6.14 10.84
C PHE A 45 -14.84 -6.10 10.14
N LEU A 46 -13.78 -5.97 10.93
CA LEU A 46 -12.41 -6.17 10.50
C LEU A 46 -11.88 -7.46 11.12
N GLU A 47 -11.22 -8.27 10.29
CA GLU A 47 -10.55 -9.49 10.70
C GLU A 47 -9.04 -9.22 10.77
N LEU A 48 -8.52 -9.31 11.98
CA LEU A 48 -7.12 -9.13 12.32
C LEU A 48 -6.57 -10.44 12.91
N THR A 49 -5.26 -10.49 13.11
CA THR A 49 -4.59 -11.62 13.76
C THR A 49 -3.74 -11.11 14.89
N ASN A 50 -4.02 -11.61 16.09
CA ASN A 50 -3.16 -11.45 17.26
C ASN A 50 -2.09 -12.54 17.23
N ARG A 51 -0.84 -12.13 17.17
CA ARG A 51 0.32 -13.02 17.24
C ARG A 51 0.87 -13.02 18.66
N ILE A 52 0.83 -14.18 19.30
CA ILE A 52 1.36 -14.39 20.65
C ILE A 52 2.68 -15.16 20.55
N VAL A 53 3.74 -14.59 21.11
CA VAL A 53 5.09 -15.16 21.15
C VAL A 53 5.54 -15.27 22.60
N THR A 54 6.19 -16.39 22.94
CA THR A 54 6.83 -16.56 24.24
C THR A 54 8.35 -16.51 24.10
N THR A 55 9.01 -15.65 24.86
CA THR A 55 10.46 -15.45 24.78
C THR A 55 11.19 -16.43 25.70
N ASN A 56 12.49 -16.64 25.44
CA ASN A 56 13.35 -17.43 26.33
C ASN A 56 13.52 -16.78 27.71
N GLU A 57 13.31 -15.46 27.79
CA GLU A 57 13.47 -14.65 29.00
C GLU A 57 12.23 -14.68 29.91
N GLY A 58 11.20 -15.46 29.53
CA GLY A 58 9.99 -15.58 30.33
C GLY A 58 9.05 -14.39 30.14
N TRP A 59 8.97 -13.85 28.92
CA TRP A 59 7.96 -12.86 28.55
C TRP A 59 6.96 -13.44 27.55
N ILE A 60 5.74 -12.94 27.61
CA ILE A 60 4.67 -13.17 26.66
C ILE A 60 4.47 -11.85 25.93
N LEU A 61 4.68 -11.86 24.62
CA LEU A 61 4.46 -10.72 23.76
C LEU A 61 3.27 -11.00 22.87
N ILE A 62 2.33 -10.07 22.82
CA ILE A 62 1.16 -10.17 21.94
C ILE A 62 1.15 -8.95 21.03
N LYS A 63 1.17 -9.19 19.72
CA LYS A 63 1.11 -8.13 18.70
C LYS A 63 -0.09 -8.32 17.79
N CYS A 64 -0.77 -7.23 17.46
CA CYS A 64 -1.80 -7.19 16.44
C CYS A 64 -1.33 -6.27 15.31
N LEU A 65 -1.20 -6.79 14.09
CA LEU A 65 -0.87 -5.97 12.93
C LEU A 65 -2.07 -5.09 12.57
N LEU A 66 -1.88 -3.78 12.55
CA LEU A 66 -2.92 -2.80 12.22
C LEU A 66 -2.83 -2.33 10.77
N MET A 67 -1.62 -2.16 10.24
CA MET A 67 -1.42 -1.68 8.87
C MET A 67 -0.01 -2.04 8.37
N TYR A 68 0.09 -2.49 7.12
CA TYR A 68 1.40 -2.64 6.49
C TYR A 68 1.92 -1.28 6.03
N ASN A 69 3.24 -1.07 6.07
CA ASN A 69 3.86 0.16 5.60
C ASN A 69 3.52 0.47 4.13
N GLN A 70 3.45 -0.55 3.28
CA GLN A 70 3.09 -0.41 1.86
C GLN A 70 1.67 0.11 1.61
N ASP A 71 0.79 0.02 2.62
CA ASP A 71 -0.59 0.50 2.55
C ASP A 71 -0.72 1.95 3.05
N ILE A 72 0.34 2.50 3.66
CA ILE A 72 0.40 3.92 4.04
C ILE A 72 0.68 4.72 2.76
N PRO A 73 -0.19 5.70 2.40
CA PRO A 73 0.02 6.48 1.19
C PRO A 73 1.38 7.21 1.19
N GLU A 74 2.19 6.95 0.16
CA GLU A 74 3.46 7.65 -0.05
C GLU A 74 3.19 9.11 -0.48
N GLY A 75 3.63 10.08 0.33
CA GLY A 75 3.53 11.51 0.04
C GLY A 75 2.76 12.28 1.11
N SER A 76 3.10 13.57 1.28
CA SER A 76 2.59 14.48 2.32
C SER A 76 2.95 14.11 3.77
N ASN A 77 2.55 14.97 4.72
CA ASN A 77 2.76 14.82 6.17
C ASN A 77 1.98 13.62 6.77
N VAL A 78 1.34 12.75 5.98
CA VAL A 78 0.56 11.59 6.46
C VAL A 78 1.36 10.71 7.40
N ILE A 79 2.60 10.36 7.04
CA ILE A 79 3.47 9.53 7.88
C ILE A 79 3.76 10.24 9.22
N GLN A 80 4.11 11.52 9.17
CA GLN A 80 4.41 12.32 10.36
C GLN A 80 3.17 12.47 11.27
N LEU A 81 2.00 12.67 10.67
CA LEU A 81 0.73 12.77 11.38
C LEU A 81 0.33 11.43 11.99
N LEU A 82 0.46 10.34 11.24
CA LEU A 82 0.19 8.99 11.74
C LEU A 82 1.09 8.67 12.92
N TRP A 83 2.41 8.81 12.78
CA TRP A 83 3.35 8.58 13.88
C TRP A 83 3.09 9.49 15.08
N GLY A 84 2.80 10.77 14.84
CA GLY A 84 2.41 11.72 15.89
C GLY A 84 1.15 11.27 16.64
N LYS A 85 0.15 10.73 15.93
CA LYS A 85 -1.08 10.20 16.52
C LYS A 85 -0.88 8.89 17.26
N LEU A 86 0.00 8.01 16.78
CA LEU A 86 0.38 6.79 17.49
C LEU A 86 1.10 7.13 18.81
N LEU A 87 2.07 8.05 18.75
CA LEU A 87 2.78 8.50 19.95
C LEU A 87 1.85 9.19 20.94
N GLN A 88 0.93 10.04 20.45
CA GLN A 88 -0.12 10.63 21.27
C GLN A 88 -0.99 9.53 21.90
N GLY A 89 -1.37 8.50 21.13
CA GLY A 89 -2.15 7.36 21.63
C GLY A 89 -1.46 6.62 22.77
N ASN A 90 -0.15 6.38 22.68
CA ASN A 90 0.63 5.74 23.75
C ASN A 90 0.65 6.57 25.05
N PHE A 91 0.48 7.89 24.95
CA PHE A 91 0.43 8.78 26.11
C PHE A 91 -0.99 8.88 26.69
N ASP A 92 -2.00 8.99 25.82
CA ASP A 92 -3.40 9.17 26.20
C ASP A 92 -4.02 7.89 26.80
N TYR A 93 -3.51 6.72 26.42
CA TYR A 93 -3.99 5.41 26.88
C TYR A 93 -2.80 4.57 27.40
N PRO A 94 -2.48 4.64 28.70
CA PRO A 94 -1.29 4.01 29.27
C PRO A 94 -1.27 2.48 29.15
N GLU A 95 -2.43 1.86 28.93
CA GLU A 95 -2.59 0.43 28.68
C GLU A 95 -2.44 0.01 27.21
N ILE A 96 -2.17 0.95 26.30
CA ILE A 96 -2.09 0.71 24.85
C ILE A 96 -0.72 1.13 24.35
N THR A 97 0.01 0.20 23.74
CA THR A 97 1.27 0.50 23.07
C THR A 97 1.15 0.28 21.57
N TYR A 98 1.22 1.37 20.80
CA TYR A 98 1.46 1.33 19.37
C TYR A 98 2.96 1.26 19.09
N SER A 99 3.36 0.40 18.16
CA SER A 99 4.75 0.18 17.78
C SER A 99 4.90 0.06 16.27
N LEU A 100 6.16 0.13 15.81
CA LEU A 100 6.57 -0.12 14.43
C LEU A 100 7.61 -1.23 14.43
N ASP A 101 7.58 -2.10 13.41
CA ASP A 101 8.69 -3.03 13.15
C ASP A 101 9.78 -2.39 12.26
N GLU A 102 10.81 -3.16 11.90
CA GLU A 102 11.90 -2.71 11.04
C GLU A 102 11.46 -2.32 9.62
N GLU A 103 10.31 -2.83 9.18
CA GLU A 103 9.70 -2.51 7.88
C GLU A 103 8.69 -1.35 7.98
N PHE A 104 8.54 -0.76 9.18
CA PHE A 104 7.58 0.29 9.53
C PHE A 104 6.11 -0.15 9.47
N ASN A 105 5.84 -1.45 9.58
CA ASN A 105 4.47 -1.93 9.76
C ASN A 105 3.95 -1.50 11.14
N VAL A 106 2.68 -1.13 11.21
CA VAL A 106 2.06 -0.59 12.42
C VAL A 106 1.42 -1.71 13.23
N PHE A 107 1.77 -1.78 14.50
CA PHE A 107 1.19 -2.73 15.44
C PHE A 107 0.54 -2.02 16.64
N VAL A 108 -0.37 -2.71 17.29
CA VAL A 108 -0.63 -2.55 18.72
C VAL A 108 -0.10 -3.77 19.44
N GLU A 109 0.57 -3.57 20.57
CA GLU A 109 1.20 -4.64 21.33
C GLU A 109 1.01 -4.48 22.84
N THR A 110 1.14 -5.60 23.53
CA THR A 110 1.25 -5.70 24.99
C THR A 110 2.26 -6.79 25.32
N ASP A 111 2.93 -6.64 26.45
CA ASP A 111 3.85 -7.61 27.01
C ASP A 111 3.51 -7.89 28.47
N MET A 112 3.82 -9.11 28.91
CA MET A 112 3.62 -9.52 30.29
C MET A 112 4.59 -10.65 30.68
N PRO A 113 4.91 -10.79 31.97
CA PRO A 113 5.68 -11.93 32.46
C PRO A 113 5.01 -13.29 32.16
N ALA A 114 5.81 -14.33 31.95
CA ALA A 114 5.35 -15.69 31.70
C ALA A 114 4.58 -16.32 32.87
N ASP A 115 4.78 -15.81 34.08
CA ASP A 115 4.07 -16.21 35.30
C ASP A 115 2.84 -15.33 35.59
N THR A 116 2.38 -14.55 34.60
CA THR A 116 1.16 -13.75 34.66
C THR A 116 -0.07 -14.56 35.09
N THR A 117 -1.01 -13.87 35.75
CA THR A 117 -2.31 -14.44 36.11
C THR A 117 -3.29 -14.39 34.94
N PHE A 118 -4.38 -15.13 35.03
CA PHE A 118 -5.43 -15.06 34.02
C PHE A 118 -6.06 -13.67 33.95
N GLU A 119 -6.27 -13.03 35.09
CA GLU A 119 -6.89 -11.72 35.20
C GLU A 119 -6.01 -10.65 34.55
N ASN A 120 -4.69 -10.72 34.75
CA ASN A 120 -3.74 -9.83 34.09
C ASN A 120 -3.69 -10.11 32.58
N PHE A 121 -3.59 -11.38 32.18
CA PHE A 121 -3.65 -11.76 30.76
C PHE A 121 -4.93 -11.28 30.09
N GLN A 122 -6.09 -11.43 30.74
CA GLN A 122 -7.37 -10.96 30.22
C GLN A 122 -7.38 -9.44 30.04
N SER A 123 -6.87 -8.69 31.02
CA SER A 123 -6.78 -7.23 30.95
C SER A 123 -5.94 -6.78 29.76
N GLU A 124 -4.75 -7.34 29.61
CA GLU A 124 -3.83 -7.03 28.51
C GLU A 124 -4.36 -7.50 27.14
N TYR A 125 -5.03 -8.65 27.09
CA TYR A 125 -5.64 -9.13 25.87
C TYR A 125 -6.81 -8.22 25.41
N LEU A 126 -7.56 -7.66 26.36
CA LEU A 126 -8.62 -6.71 26.06
C LEU A 126 -8.06 -5.33 25.66
N SER A 127 -6.95 -4.88 26.25
CA SER A 127 -6.32 -3.60 25.89
C SER A 127 -5.87 -3.58 24.43
N LEU A 128 -5.37 -4.70 23.89
CA LEU A 128 -5.10 -4.86 22.45
C LEU A 128 -6.31 -4.58 21.57
N LYS A 129 -7.47 -5.17 21.93
CA LYS A 129 -8.72 -4.95 21.19
C LYS A 129 -9.13 -3.49 21.26
N HIS A 130 -9.00 -2.85 22.43
CA HIS A 130 -9.25 -1.42 22.60
C HIS A 130 -8.29 -0.55 21.77
N GLY A 131 -7.01 -0.90 21.70
CA GLY A 131 -6.03 -0.21 20.87
C GLY A 131 -6.29 -0.34 19.38
N ALA A 132 -6.70 -1.52 18.92
CA ALA A 132 -7.13 -1.72 17.53
C ALA A 132 -8.39 -0.88 17.21
N LEU A 133 -9.40 -0.90 18.09
CA LEU A 133 -10.60 -0.08 17.92
C LEU A 133 -10.29 1.42 17.91
N ASN A 134 -9.44 1.89 18.83
CA ASN A 134 -9.03 3.29 18.88
C ASN A 134 -8.27 3.70 17.61
N TYR A 135 -7.44 2.81 17.06
CA TYR A 135 -6.74 3.04 15.81
C TYR A 135 -7.72 3.25 14.65
N PHE A 136 -8.65 2.32 14.42
CA PHE A 136 -9.58 2.40 13.28
C PHE A 136 -10.69 3.44 13.45
N ASN A 137 -11.12 3.72 14.68
CA ASN A 137 -12.26 4.62 14.93
C ASN A 137 -11.85 6.06 15.25
N LYS A 138 -10.59 6.31 15.66
CA LYS A 138 -10.11 7.66 15.99
C LYS A 138 -8.88 8.05 15.21
N ILE A 139 -7.81 7.24 15.23
CA ILE A 139 -6.53 7.61 14.61
C ILE A 139 -6.68 7.73 13.10
N ILE A 140 -7.11 6.67 12.41
CA ILE A 140 -7.27 6.66 10.95
C ILE A 140 -8.25 7.75 10.48
N PRO A 141 -9.46 7.91 11.06
CA PRO A 141 -10.37 8.99 10.68
C PRO A 141 -9.77 10.40 10.87
N SER A 142 -8.94 10.60 11.89
CA SER A 142 -8.32 11.91 12.15
C SER A 142 -7.30 12.34 11.09
N ILE A 143 -6.79 11.38 10.31
CA ILE A 143 -5.83 11.60 9.21
C ILE A 143 -6.41 11.24 7.84
N ASP A 144 -7.66 10.78 7.78
CA ASP A 144 -8.35 10.32 6.56
C ASP A 144 -8.41 11.41 5.48
N ALA A 145 -8.57 12.68 5.87
CA ALA A 145 -8.52 13.79 4.92
C ALA A 145 -7.16 13.90 4.21
N GLU A 146 -6.06 13.62 4.91
CA GLU A 146 -4.71 13.62 4.32
C GLU A 146 -4.49 12.35 3.49
N PHE A 147 -4.97 11.19 3.95
CA PHE A 147 -5.00 9.95 3.15
C PHE A 147 -5.75 10.18 1.81
N LYS A 148 -6.87 10.88 1.85
CA LYS A 148 -7.68 11.24 0.68
C LYS A 148 -7.01 12.28 -0.22
N LYS A 149 -6.25 13.23 0.33
CA LYS A 149 -5.41 14.14 -0.48
C LYS A 149 -4.34 13.37 -1.27
N VAL A 150 -3.81 12.28 -0.69
CA VAL A 150 -2.89 11.36 -1.36
C VAL A 150 -3.63 10.33 -2.24
N ASN A 151 -4.97 10.41 -2.36
CA ASN A 151 -5.72 9.63 -3.34
C ASN A 151 -5.47 10.19 -4.76
N THR A 152 -4.27 9.90 -5.25
CA THR A 152 -3.66 10.37 -6.50
C THR A 152 -4.57 10.24 -7.73
N PHE A 153 -5.56 9.36 -7.72
CA PHE A 153 -6.45 9.08 -8.85
C PHE A 153 -7.33 10.27 -9.25
N GLU A 154 -7.78 11.08 -8.28
CA GLU A 154 -8.55 12.30 -8.57
C GLU A 154 -7.71 13.40 -9.19
N ARG A 155 -6.39 13.20 -9.36
CA ARG A 155 -5.46 14.18 -9.95
C ARG A 155 -4.87 13.69 -11.27
N ILE A 156 -5.14 12.45 -11.65
CA ILE A 156 -4.76 11.90 -12.95
C ILE A 156 -5.74 12.43 -13.99
N GLN A 157 -5.20 12.90 -15.11
CA GLN A 157 -5.98 13.40 -16.23
C GLN A 157 -6.04 12.37 -17.36
N HIS A 158 -4.87 11.88 -17.81
CA HIS A 158 -4.76 10.99 -18.97
C HIS A 158 -3.50 10.12 -18.86
N LEU A 159 -3.63 8.83 -19.15
CA LEU A 159 -2.53 7.89 -19.35
C LEU A 159 -2.35 7.59 -20.84
N TYR A 160 -1.10 7.53 -21.30
CA TYR A 160 -0.73 7.10 -22.65
C TYR A 160 0.31 5.98 -22.57
N LEU A 161 0.18 4.98 -23.44
CA LEU A 161 1.18 3.96 -23.71
C LEU A 161 1.54 4.02 -25.19
N PHE A 162 2.82 4.15 -25.49
CA PHE A 162 3.31 4.25 -26.86
C PHE A 162 4.66 3.54 -27.04
N THR A 163 4.99 3.19 -28.27
CA THR A 163 6.27 2.54 -28.59
C THR A 163 7.44 3.44 -28.29
N ILE A 164 8.50 2.87 -27.73
CA ILE A 164 9.67 3.65 -27.34
C ILE A 164 10.53 4.11 -28.52
N THR A 165 10.44 3.41 -29.65
CA THR A 165 11.25 3.66 -30.86
C THR A 165 10.58 4.60 -31.84
N SER A 166 9.26 4.51 -32.00
CA SER A 166 8.51 5.26 -33.01
C SER A 166 7.48 6.23 -32.45
N GLY A 167 7.16 6.16 -31.15
CA GLY A 167 6.14 7.01 -30.54
C GLY A 167 4.71 6.68 -30.97
N ILE A 168 4.49 5.55 -31.64
CA ILE A 168 3.17 5.10 -32.08
C ILE A 168 2.35 4.75 -30.85
N LEU A 169 1.16 5.33 -30.74
CA LEU A 169 0.24 5.09 -29.66
C LEU A 169 -0.28 3.65 -29.70
N ILE A 170 -0.27 3.00 -28.54
CA ILE A 170 -0.78 1.63 -28.34
C ILE A 170 -2.12 1.69 -27.61
N TYR A 171 -2.20 2.55 -26.60
CA TYR A 171 -3.34 2.66 -25.71
C TYR A 171 -3.32 4.02 -25.02
N ASP A 172 -4.50 4.58 -24.77
CA ASP A 172 -4.66 5.75 -23.92
C ASP A 172 -5.93 5.62 -23.08
N GLN A 173 -5.93 6.28 -21.92
CA GLN A 173 -7.05 6.28 -20.99
C GLN A 173 -7.22 7.63 -20.33
N ARG A 174 -8.40 8.24 -20.54
CA ARG A 174 -8.81 9.46 -19.84
C ARG A 174 -9.44 9.12 -18.50
N PHE A 175 -9.04 9.83 -17.45
CA PHE A 175 -9.58 9.71 -16.10
C PHE A 175 -10.44 10.92 -15.72
N LYS A 176 -10.21 12.06 -16.38
CA LYS A 176 -11.02 13.28 -16.26
C LYS A 176 -11.52 13.74 -17.61
N ARG A 177 -12.61 14.50 -17.60
CA ARG A 177 -13.09 15.23 -18.76
C ARG A 177 -12.21 16.47 -18.97
N THR A 178 -11.16 16.32 -19.77
CA THR A 178 -10.27 17.41 -20.21
C THR A 178 -10.60 17.83 -21.65
N GLU A 179 -9.94 18.88 -22.14
CA GLU A 179 -10.00 19.25 -23.55
C GLU A 179 -9.62 18.08 -24.46
N ASP A 180 -10.27 18.00 -25.62
CA ASP A 180 -10.12 16.88 -26.54
C ASP A 180 -8.80 17.04 -27.31
N ILE A 181 -7.72 16.52 -26.73
CA ILE A 181 -6.40 16.46 -27.39
C ILE A 181 -6.28 15.10 -28.08
N GLU A 182 -5.89 15.12 -29.35
CA GLU A 182 -5.66 13.90 -30.13
C GLU A 182 -4.49 13.10 -29.52
N PRO A 183 -4.72 11.86 -29.04
CA PRO A 183 -3.70 11.07 -28.35
C PRO A 183 -2.42 10.81 -29.15
N ASN A 184 -2.52 10.65 -30.48
CA ASN A 184 -1.37 10.46 -31.36
C ASN A 184 -0.44 11.68 -31.43
N LEU A 185 -1.00 12.89 -31.34
CA LEU A 185 -0.21 14.12 -31.29
C LEU A 185 0.59 14.20 -30.00
N VAL A 186 0.01 13.75 -28.88
CA VAL A 186 0.70 13.72 -27.59
C VAL A 186 1.86 12.73 -27.61
N SER A 187 1.64 11.49 -28.06
CA SER A 187 2.72 10.49 -28.09
C SER A 187 3.84 10.85 -29.07
N GLY A 188 3.50 11.38 -30.26
CA GLY A 188 4.47 11.87 -31.23
C GLY A 188 5.26 13.09 -30.72
N GLY A 189 4.58 14.02 -30.05
CA GLY A 189 5.18 15.20 -29.44
C GLY A 189 6.15 14.86 -28.31
N LEU A 190 5.76 13.98 -27.38
CA LEU A 190 6.60 13.54 -26.26
C LEU A 190 7.85 12.77 -26.74
N THR A 191 7.69 11.93 -27.76
CA THR A 191 8.80 11.22 -28.40
C THR A 191 9.77 12.20 -29.05
N SER A 192 9.27 13.15 -29.83
CA SER A 192 10.09 14.18 -30.50
C SER A 192 10.83 15.07 -29.49
N LEU A 193 10.14 15.50 -28.43
CA LEU A 193 10.74 16.29 -27.35
C LEU A 193 11.85 15.51 -26.64
N SER A 194 11.64 14.22 -26.40
CA SER A 194 12.66 13.33 -25.82
C SER A 194 13.92 13.27 -26.67
N TYR A 195 13.78 13.11 -27.99
CA TYR A 195 14.91 13.12 -28.90
C TYR A 195 15.65 14.46 -28.91
N ILE A 196 14.93 15.58 -28.97
CA ILE A 196 15.53 16.92 -28.95
C ILE A 196 16.37 17.12 -27.69
N ILE A 197 15.83 16.77 -26.51
CA ILE A 197 16.56 16.92 -25.25
C ILE A 197 17.77 16.00 -25.18
N GLN A 198 17.67 14.77 -25.68
CA GLN A 198 18.80 13.85 -25.77
C GLN A 198 19.93 14.39 -26.66
N GLU A 199 19.59 14.94 -27.83
CA GLU A 199 20.55 15.56 -28.75
C GLU A 199 21.22 16.79 -28.13
N ILE A 200 20.45 17.67 -27.48
CA ILE A 200 20.99 18.87 -26.82
C ILE A 200 21.92 18.49 -25.66
N THR A 201 21.50 17.55 -24.82
CA THR A 201 22.25 17.16 -23.62
C THR A 201 23.41 16.22 -23.93
N LYS A 202 23.43 15.61 -25.12
CA LYS A 202 24.32 14.50 -25.51
C LYS A 202 24.30 13.35 -24.49
N LYS A 203 23.16 13.15 -23.82
CA LYS A 203 22.95 12.07 -22.86
C LYS A 203 21.91 11.12 -23.40
N GLU A 204 22.17 9.83 -23.25
CA GLU A 204 21.21 8.77 -23.59
C GLU A 204 20.07 8.66 -22.56
N THR A 205 20.15 9.40 -21.46
CA THR A 205 19.11 9.42 -20.42
C THR A 205 17.81 9.99 -20.97
N LYS A 206 16.73 9.20 -20.89
CA LYS A 206 15.39 9.61 -21.32
C LYS A 206 14.75 10.56 -20.32
N ILE A 207 13.89 11.44 -20.83
CA ILE A 207 13.11 12.37 -20.00
C ILE A 207 12.18 11.56 -19.11
N LYS A 208 12.22 11.85 -17.82
CA LYS A 208 11.38 11.20 -16.82
C LYS A 208 10.19 12.04 -16.41
N ILE A 209 10.34 13.36 -16.39
CA ILE A 209 9.35 14.29 -15.86
C ILE A 209 9.36 15.53 -16.75
N ILE A 210 8.17 16.02 -17.09
CA ILE A 210 7.95 17.34 -17.68
C ILE A 210 6.96 18.06 -16.77
N GLU A 211 7.34 19.21 -16.24
CA GLU A 211 6.53 20.02 -15.33
C GLU A 211 6.26 21.38 -15.97
N GLN A 212 4.98 21.76 -16.05
CA GLN A 212 4.54 23.07 -16.49
C GLN A 212 3.36 23.53 -15.63
N GLU A 213 3.59 24.55 -14.80
CA GLU A 213 2.61 25.11 -13.86
C GLU A 213 1.92 24.03 -13.01
N ASN A 214 0.64 23.78 -13.22
CA ASN A 214 -0.20 22.83 -12.52
C ASN A 214 -0.36 21.49 -13.26
N ILE A 215 0.45 21.23 -14.29
CA ILE A 215 0.44 19.99 -15.06
C ILE A 215 1.83 19.36 -15.01
N THR A 216 1.85 18.10 -14.64
CA THR A 216 3.02 17.23 -14.63
C THR A 216 2.78 16.05 -15.55
N ILE A 217 3.72 15.78 -16.44
CA ILE A 217 3.77 14.56 -17.25
C ILE A 217 4.88 13.66 -16.70
N LEU A 218 4.47 12.53 -16.11
CA LEU A 218 5.37 11.51 -15.61
C LEU A 218 5.62 10.48 -16.70
N LEU A 219 6.88 10.29 -17.08
CA LEU A 219 7.30 9.27 -18.04
C LEU A 219 8.05 8.13 -17.36
N GLU A 220 7.64 6.91 -17.66
CA GLU A 220 8.38 5.69 -17.34
C GLU A 220 8.65 4.88 -18.61
N HIS A 221 9.83 4.28 -18.66
CA HIS A 221 10.31 3.58 -19.85
C HIS A 221 10.51 2.09 -19.55
N GLY A 222 9.91 1.26 -20.39
CA GLY A 222 10.17 -0.16 -20.47
C GLY A 222 11.21 -0.50 -21.53
N LYS A 223 11.21 -1.76 -21.94
CA LYS A 223 12.04 -2.26 -23.03
C LYS A 223 11.48 -1.90 -24.41
N TYR A 224 10.15 -1.93 -24.57
CA TYR A 224 9.43 -1.75 -25.82
C TYR A 224 8.51 -0.53 -25.81
N ILE A 225 7.99 -0.16 -24.63
CA ILE A 225 7.00 0.91 -24.51
C ILE A 225 7.44 2.00 -23.53
N THR A 226 6.85 3.18 -23.68
CA THR A 226 6.88 4.26 -22.70
C THR A 226 5.46 4.50 -22.21
N ALA A 227 5.30 4.70 -20.90
CA ALA A 227 4.06 5.17 -20.31
C ALA A 227 4.21 6.64 -19.92
N ALA A 228 3.27 7.47 -20.32
CA ALA A 228 3.17 8.86 -19.91
C ALA A 228 1.86 9.07 -19.13
N LEU A 229 1.95 9.66 -17.94
CA LEU A 229 0.81 9.98 -17.09
C LEU A 229 0.74 11.48 -16.87
N VAL A 230 -0.35 12.10 -17.32
CA VAL A 230 -0.68 13.50 -17.06
C VAL A 230 -1.39 13.58 -15.72
N THR A 231 -0.85 14.38 -14.81
CA THR A 231 -1.30 14.54 -13.43
C THR A 231 -1.08 15.97 -12.97
N GLU A 232 -1.80 16.43 -11.95
CA GLU A 232 -1.60 17.78 -11.39
C GLU A 232 -0.32 17.89 -10.56
N GLU A 233 0.19 16.78 -10.02
CA GLU A 233 1.37 16.75 -9.17
C GLU A 233 2.25 15.51 -9.40
N ASN A 234 3.54 15.65 -9.07
CA ASN A 234 4.55 14.60 -9.18
C ASN A 234 4.56 13.68 -7.94
N PHE A 235 3.82 12.58 -8.01
CA PHE A 235 3.77 11.59 -6.93
C PHE A 235 4.67 10.38 -7.22
N HIS A 236 5.55 10.03 -6.28
CA HIS A 236 6.43 8.86 -6.42
C HIS A 236 5.66 7.56 -6.62
N ALA A 237 4.55 7.39 -5.89
CA ALA A 237 3.65 6.25 -6.01
C ALA A 237 3.10 6.04 -7.43
N LEU A 238 2.82 7.12 -8.18
CA LEU A 238 2.35 7.03 -9.57
C LEU A 238 3.43 6.48 -10.49
N ARG A 239 4.70 6.86 -10.29
CA ARG A 239 5.84 6.31 -11.06
C ARG A 239 6.00 4.81 -10.82
N LYS A 240 5.87 4.36 -9.57
CA LYS A 240 5.89 2.92 -9.22
C LYS A 240 4.75 2.17 -9.92
N LYS A 241 3.53 2.73 -9.92
CA LYS A 241 2.38 2.16 -10.63
C LYS A 241 2.57 2.12 -12.15
N LEU A 242 3.13 3.19 -12.75
CA LEU A 242 3.49 3.21 -14.16
C LEU A 242 4.50 2.12 -14.50
N LYS A 243 5.52 1.91 -13.66
CA LYS A 243 6.49 0.83 -13.87
C LYS A 243 5.83 -0.55 -13.78
N ILE A 244 4.97 -0.77 -12.80
CA ILE A 244 4.18 -2.02 -12.66
C ILE A 244 3.28 -2.25 -13.89
N LEU A 245 2.65 -1.18 -14.40
CA LEU A 245 1.85 -1.24 -15.62
C LEU A 245 2.72 -1.70 -16.80
N ILE A 246 3.83 -1.01 -17.06
CA ILE A 246 4.77 -1.34 -18.14
C ILE A 246 5.22 -2.80 -18.04
N ASP A 247 5.67 -3.24 -16.86
CA ASP A 247 6.19 -4.59 -16.68
C ASP A 247 5.13 -5.65 -16.97
N LYS A 248 3.88 -5.43 -16.54
CA LYS A 248 2.77 -6.33 -16.82
C LYS A 248 2.36 -6.33 -18.29
N VAL A 249 2.37 -5.17 -18.93
CA VAL A 249 2.05 -5.04 -20.36
C VAL A 249 3.12 -5.74 -21.19
N GLU A 250 4.40 -5.48 -20.92
CA GLU A 250 5.50 -6.10 -21.66
C GLU A 250 5.58 -7.60 -21.44
N ALA A 251 5.34 -8.09 -20.21
CA ALA A 251 5.30 -9.51 -19.94
C ALA A 251 4.16 -10.22 -20.70
N LYS A 252 2.97 -9.59 -20.78
CA LYS A 252 1.80 -10.17 -21.43
C LYS A 252 1.83 -10.08 -22.96
N TYR A 253 2.31 -8.95 -23.49
CA TYR A 253 2.19 -8.61 -24.91
C TYR A 253 3.53 -8.55 -25.64
N GLN A 254 4.57 -9.18 -25.07
CA GLN A 254 5.94 -9.11 -25.60
C GLN A 254 6.04 -9.36 -27.10
N ASN A 255 5.32 -10.37 -27.60
CA ASN A 255 5.36 -10.76 -29.01
C ASN A 255 4.73 -9.68 -29.91
N ASN A 256 3.64 -9.07 -29.48
CA ASN A 256 2.99 -7.97 -30.19
C ASN A 256 3.83 -6.68 -30.18
N LEU A 257 4.65 -6.48 -29.15
CA LEU A 257 5.42 -5.25 -28.96
C LEU A 257 6.78 -5.23 -29.66
N LYS A 258 7.42 -6.39 -29.90
CA LYS A 258 8.74 -6.46 -30.55
C LYS A 258 8.75 -5.92 -31.97
N GLU A 259 7.69 -6.21 -32.72
CA GLU A 259 7.51 -5.81 -34.12
C GLU A 259 6.13 -5.17 -34.27
N PHE A 260 5.88 -4.15 -33.42
CA PHE A 260 4.58 -3.49 -33.40
C PHE A 260 4.30 -2.80 -34.74
N ASP A 261 3.21 -3.20 -35.38
CA ASP A 261 2.76 -2.77 -36.71
C ASP A 261 1.67 -1.67 -36.65
N GLY A 262 1.30 -1.23 -35.44
CA GLY A 262 0.20 -0.29 -35.22
C GLY A 262 -1.14 -0.95 -34.87
N ASN A 263 -1.22 -2.29 -34.86
CA ASN A 263 -2.46 -2.98 -34.51
C ASN A 263 -2.74 -2.92 -32.99
N THR A 264 -3.71 -2.11 -32.58
CA THR A 264 -4.08 -1.90 -31.18
C THR A 264 -5.10 -2.91 -30.62
N VAL A 265 -5.72 -3.75 -31.47
CA VAL A 265 -6.76 -4.73 -31.06
C VAL A 265 -6.31 -5.67 -29.93
N PRO A 266 -5.07 -6.21 -29.90
CA PRO A 266 -4.62 -7.08 -28.81
C PRO A 266 -4.64 -6.41 -27.43
N PHE A 267 -4.65 -5.07 -27.39
CA PHE A 267 -4.49 -4.26 -26.19
C PHE A 267 -5.83 -3.76 -25.61
N GLU A 268 -6.98 -4.12 -26.18
CA GLU A 268 -8.31 -3.68 -25.70
C GLU A 268 -8.54 -3.98 -24.20
N ASN A 269 -8.00 -5.08 -23.70
CA ASN A 269 -8.13 -5.49 -22.29
C ASN A 269 -7.23 -4.71 -21.32
N LEU A 270 -6.46 -3.73 -21.79
CA LEU A 270 -5.62 -2.90 -20.92
C LEU A 270 -6.44 -2.00 -19.98
N ILE A 271 -7.70 -1.72 -20.31
CA ILE A 271 -8.58 -0.96 -19.42
C ILE A 271 -8.74 -1.63 -18.05
N LEU A 272 -8.93 -2.95 -18.00
CA LEU A 272 -9.07 -3.68 -16.73
C LEU A 272 -7.82 -3.61 -15.86
N LEU A 273 -6.63 -3.66 -16.48
CA LEU A 273 -5.37 -3.52 -15.78
C LEU A 273 -5.15 -2.07 -15.31
N THR A 274 -5.52 -1.11 -16.15
CA THR A 274 -5.44 0.31 -15.85
C THR A 274 -6.35 0.66 -14.68
N GLU A 275 -7.62 0.24 -14.70
CA GLU A 275 -8.56 0.49 -13.61
C GLU A 275 -8.11 -0.15 -12.29
N LYS A 276 -7.50 -1.34 -12.36
CA LYS A 276 -6.94 -2.01 -11.17
C LYS A 276 -5.78 -1.22 -10.54
N LEU A 277 -4.98 -0.52 -11.34
CA LEU A 277 -3.80 0.21 -10.87
C LEU A 277 -4.10 1.68 -10.54
N PHE A 278 -4.99 2.30 -11.31
CA PHE A 278 -5.24 3.74 -11.33
C PHE A 278 -6.68 4.12 -10.92
N GLY A 279 -7.49 3.16 -10.50
CA GLY A 279 -8.88 3.40 -10.10
C GLY A 279 -9.83 3.43 -11.30
N LYS A 280 -11.13 3.33 -11.00
CA LYS A 280 -12.19 3.37 -12.01
C LYS A 280 -12.33 4.77 -12.61
N ILE A 281 -12.78 4.80 -13.85
CA ILE A 281 -13.10 6.05 -14.54
C ILE A 281 -14.37 6.63 -13.91
N VAL A 282 -14.30 7.89 -13.48
CA VAL A 282 -15.44 8.64 -12.95
C VAL A 282 -15.80 9.68 -13.99
N PHE A 283 -16.92 9.48 -14.68
CA PHE A 283 -17.50 10.46 -15.60
C PHE A 283 -18.69 11.16 -14.94
#